data_AF-A0A498SEK5-F1
#
_entry.id   AF-A0A498SEK5-F1
#
_cell.length_a   1.000
_cell.length_b   1.000
_cell.length_c   1.000
_cell.angle_alpha   90.00
_cell.angle_beta   90.00
_cell.angle_gamma   90.00
#
_symmetry.space_group_name_H-M   'P 1'
#
loop_
_entity.id
_entity.type
_entity.pdbx_description
1 polymer ?
#
loop_
_entity_poly.entity_id
_entity_poly.type
_entity_poly.pdbx_seq_one_letter_code
_entity_poly.pdbx_strand_id
1 'polypeptide(L)'
;MNSNNESLIGSSSYEQFDISQYRKFLSKLQNRANELWETGLCRTPTSNTVELLAEHMIIRKSLLEIEMMQKKFTGSLEIEIDSTYSERRKAALADFMQWANTVGIFHCCIKIAYDEDMDGFGLVTSDCVAAGSDLLRVPRKAIFSLDQARRSSFLR
;
A
#
# COMPACT_ATOMS: atom_id res chain seq x y z
N MET A 1 2.70 1.53 61.94
CA MET A 1 1.27 1.46 61.59
C MET A 1 1.18 1.74 60.10
N ASN A 2 1.38 0.73 59.25
CA ASN A 2 0.34 -0.07 58.55
C ASN A 2 -0.68 0.81 57.83
N SER A 3 -0.52 1.00 56.51
CA SER A 3 -1.19 0.26 55.40
C SER A 3 -2.30 1.16 54.83
N ASN A 4 -2.57 1.32 53.53
CA ASN A 4 -2.59 0.42 52.36
C ASN A 4 -2.19 1.26 51.12
N ASN A 5 -1.32 0.81 50.20
CA ASN A 5 -1.57 -0.16 49.12
C ASN A 5 -2.86 0.10 48.33
N GLU A 6 -2.71 0.74 47.18
CA GLU A 6 -3.36 0.30 45.93
C GLU A 6 -2.60 0.89 44.74
N SER A 7 -1.56 0.17 44.33
CA SER A 7 -0.91 0.34 43.05
C SER A 7 -1.89 -0.14 41.97
N LEU A 8 -2.52 0.79 41.24
CA LEU A 8 -3.11 0.49 39.94
C LEU A 8 -1.98 0.22 38.93
N ILE A 9 -1.44 -1.00 39.01
CA ILE A 9 -0.73 -1.60 37.89
C ILE A 9 -1.82 -2.03 36.92
N GLY A 10 -2.21 -1.11 36.04
CA GLY A 10 -2.87 -1.46 34.80
C GLY A 10 -1.88 -2.25 33.96
N SER A 11 -1.93 -3.58 34.09
CA SER A 11 -1.21 -4.52 33.23
C SER A 11 -1.75 -4.38 31.81
N SER A 12 -1.22 -3.42 31.04
CA SER A 12 -1.36 -3.46 29.60
C SER A 12 -0.59 -4.69 29.13
N SER A 13 -1.30 -5.75 28.75
CA SER A 13 -0.73 -6.87 28.02
C SER A 13 -0.26 -6.36 26.66
N TYR A 14 0.92 -5.74 26.64
CA TYR A 14 1.72 -5.64 25.44
C TYR A 14 2.00 -7.08 25.04
N GLU A 15 1.31 -7.58 24.01
CA GLU A 15 1.72 -8.79 23.32
C GLU A 15 3.20 -8.64 23.01
N GLN A 16 4.02 -9.41 23.72
CA GLN A 16 5.45 -9.39 23.54
C GLN A 16 5.72 -9.96 22.16
N PHE A 17 5.88 -9.07 21.18
CA PHE A 17 6.18 -9.44 19.80
C PHE A 17 7.36 -10.40 19.80
N ASP A 18 7.10 -11.68 19.50
CA ASP A 18 8.12 -12.72 19.61
C ASP A 18 9.11 -12.54 18.45
N ILE A 19 10.19 -11.82 18.73
CA ILE A 19 11.29 -11.54 17.80
C ILE A 19 11.82 -12.84 17.17
N SER A 20 11.75 -13.96 17.89
CA SER A 20 12.19 -15.26 17.38
C SER A 20 11.24 -15.80 16.30
N GLN A 21 9.93 -15.63 16.46
CA GLN A 21 8.94 -15.99 15.45
C GLN A 21 9.04 -15.09 14.22
N TYR A 22 9.25 -13.79 14.41
CA TYR A 22 9.46 -12.85 13.31
C TYR A 22 10.69 -13.22 12.47
N ARG A 23 11.82 -13.52 13.10
CA ARG A 23 13.03 -13.95 12.38
C ARG A 23 12.82 -15.26 11.61
N LYS A 24 12.14 -16.24 12.23
CA LYS A 24 11.79 -17.51 11.55
C LYS A 24 10.89 -17.27 10.34
N PHE A 25 9.90 -16.38 10.48
CA PHE A 25 9.04 -15.97 9.37
C PHE A 25 9.84 -15.32 8.25
N LEU A 26 10.69 -14.33 8.55
CA LEU A 26 11.51 -13.65 7.56
C LEU A 26 12.44 -14.62 6.82
N SER A 27 13.09 -15.54 7.52
CA SER A 27 13.93 -16.56 6.89
C SER A 27 13.13 -17.44 5.94
N LYS A 28 11.93 -17.88 6.35
CA LYS A 28 11.06 -18.69 5.50
C LYS A 28 10.57 -17.91 4.26
N LEU A 29 10.21 -16.64 4.44
CA LEU A 29 9.80 -15.74 3.37
C LEU A 29 10.94 -15.53 2.37
N GLN A 30 12.15 -15.26 2.87
CA GLN A 30 13.34 -15.07 2.05
C GLN A 30 13.67 -16.34 1.24
N ASN A 31 13.60 -17.51 1.86
CA ASN A 31 13.85 -18.77 1.15
C ASN A 31 12.86 -18.98 0.00
N ARG A 32 11.58 -18.67 0.20
CA ARG A 32 10.55 -18.75 -0.85
C ARG A 32 10.74 -17.72 -1.95
N ALA A 33 11.11 -16.49 -1.59
CA ALA A 33 11.42 -15.45 -2.58
C ALA A 33 12.64 -15.84 -3.43
N ASN A 34 13.70 -16.38 -2.81
CA ASN A 34 14.88 -16.87 -3.52
C ASN A 34 14.54 -18.05 -4.44
N GLU A 35 13.72 -18.99 -3.99
CA GLU A 35 13.26 -20.11 -4.82
C GLU A 35 12.51 -19.61 -6.07
N LEU A 36 11.58 -18.67 -5.91
CA LEU A 36 10.87 -18.06 -7.04
C LEU A 36 11.82 -17.31 -7.98
N TRP A 37 12.79 -16.60 -7.43
CA TRP A 37 13.80 -15.87 -8.19
C TRP A 37 14.60 -16.80 -9.10
N GLU A 38 15.15 -17.88 -8.53
CA GLU A 38 15.99 -18.86 -9.23
C GLU A 38 15.21 -19.72 -10.24
N THR A 39 13.93 -19.99 -9.97
CA THR A 39 13.12 -20.92 -10.77
C THR A 39 12.38 -20.26 -11.92
N GLY A 40 11.96 -19.01 -11.78
CA GLY A 40 11.14 -18.32 -12.79
C GLY A 40 11.66 -16.94 -13.21
N LEU A 41 12.10 -16.09 -12.28
CA LEU A 41 12.33 -14.67 -12.60
C LEU A 41 13.69 -14.38 -13.24
N CYS A 42 14.72 -15.18 -12.94
CA CYS A 42 16.06 -14.98 -13.47
C CYS A 42 16.38 -15.81 -14.73
N ARG A 43 15.46 -16.67 -15.17
CA ARG A 43 15.66 -17.52 -16.34
C ARG A 43 15.19 -16.81 -17.60
N THR A 44 15.87 -17.07 -18.71
CA THR A 44 15.37 -16.61 -20.02
C THR A 44 14.11 -17.40 -20.34
N PRO A 45 12.97 -16.73 -20.64
CA PRO A 45 11.72 -17.42 -20.93
C PRO A 45 11.87 -18.37 -22.11
N THR A 46 11.14 -19.48 -22.06
CA THR A 46 11.06 -20.41 -23.19
C THR A 46 10.34 -19.76 -24.37
N SER A 47 10.73 -20.12 -25.59
CA SER A 47 10.04 -19.64 -26.82
C SER A 47 8.73 -20.40 -27.10
N ASN A 48 8.48 -21.48 -26.35
CA ASN A 48 7.30 -22.30 -26.46
C ASN A 48 6.16 -21.73 -25.60
N THR A 49 5.03 -21.42 -26.23
CA THR A 49 3.86 -20.81 -25.57
C THR A 49 3.20 -21.69 -24.51
N VAL A 50 3.23 -23.02 -24.67
CA VAL A 50 2.67 -23.96 -23.69
C VAL A 50 3.52 -24.00 -22.43
N GLU A 51 4.85 -24.04 -22.61
CA GLU A 51 5.81 -23.99 -21.51
C GLU A 51 5.77 -22.64 -20.79
N LEU A 52 5.62 -21.54 -21.54
CA LEU A 52 5.47 -20.19 -20.98
C LEU A 52 4.21 -20.04 -20.13
N LEU A 53 3.08 -20.64 -20.54
CA LEU A 53 1.88 -20.66 -19.72
C LEU A 53 2.08 -21.49 -18.44
N ALA A 54 2.74 -22.64 -18.55
CA ALA A 54 3.05 -23.46 -17.38
C ALA A 54 3.96 -22.71 -16.38
N GLU A 55 4.99 -22.03 -16.89
CA GLU A 55 5.88 -21.16 -16.12
C GLU A 55 5.09 -20.03 -15.42
N HIS A 56 4.21 -19.34 -16.15
CA HIS A 56 3.34 -18.31 -15.59
C HIS A 56 2.50 -18.84 -14.42
N MET A 57 1.92 -20.03 -14.56
CA MET A 57 1.10 -20.65 -13.51
C MET A 57 1.93 -21.00 -12.27
N ILE A 58 3.18 -21.46 -12.45
CA ILE A 58 4.11 -21.71 -11.35
C ILE A 58 4.43 -20.41 -10.61
N ILE A 59 4.82 -19.36 -11.34
CA ILE A 59 5.13 -18.04 -10.76
C ILE A 59 3.93 -17.50 -9.98
N ARG A 60 2.74 -17.53 -10.57
CA ARG A 60 1.50 -17.06 -9.92
C ARG A 60 1.23 -17.82 -8.63
N LYS A 61 1.37 -19.16 -8.65
CA LYS A 61 1.17 -19.99 -7.46
C LYS A 61 2.16 -19.62 -6.35
N SER A 62 3.45 -19.49 -6.66
CA SER A 62 4.47 -19.09 -5.67
C SER A 62 4.21 -17.71 -5.09
N LEU A 63 3.78 -16.74 -5.90
CA LEU A 63 3.41 -15.40 -5.42
C LEU A 63 2.22 -15.44 -4.47
N LEU A 64 1.18 -16.23 -4.77
CA LEU A 64 0.02 -16.41 -3.89
C LEU A 64 0.42 -17.05 -2.55
N GLU A 65 1.32 -18.04 -2.57
CA GLU A 65 1.83 -18.65 -1.33
C GLU A 65 2.60 -17.64 -0.46
N ILE A 66 3.44 -16.81 -1.09
CA ILE A 66 4.15 -15.72 -0.42
C ILE A 66 3.16 -14.72 0.20
N GLU A 67 2.15 -14.30 -0.57
CA GLU A 67 1.10 -13.39 -0.10
C GLU A 67 0.34 -13.98 1.10
N MET A 68 -0.07 -15.25 1.02
CA MET A 68 -0.75 -15.94 2.13
C MET A 68 0.14 -16.01 3.38
N MET A 69 1.44 -16.26 3.23
CA MET A 69 2.38 -16.25 4.34
C MET A 69 2.47 -14.87 5.00
N GLN A 70 2.54 -13.81 4.19
CA GLN A 70 2.58 -12.43 4.70
C GLN A 70 1.28 -12.07 5.44
N LYS A 71 0.13 -12.33 4.82
CA LYS A 71 -1.19 -12.08 5.44
C LYS A 71 -1.36 -12.81 6.77
N LYS A 72 -0.97 -14.08 6.83
CA LYS A 72 -1.03 -14.88 8.05
C LYS A 72 -0.14 -14.32 9.16
N PHE A 73 1.04 -13.81 8.81
CA PHE A 73 1.99 -13.26 9.79
C PHE A 73 1.55 -11.89 10.32
N THR A 74 0.92 -11.05 9.49
CA THR A 74 0.39 -9.75 9.92
C THR A 74 -0.85 -9.88 10.83
N GLY A 75 -1.35 -11.09 11.07
CA GLY A 75 -2.30 -11.42 12.14
C GLY A 75 -3.73 -10.89 11.97
N SER A 76 -3.97 -9.83 11.20
CA SER A 76 -5.28 -9.20 11.06
C SER A 76 -5.32 -8.30 9.82
N LEU A 77 -5.33 -8.91 8.64
CA LEU A 77 -5.89 -8.26 7.45
C LEU A 77 -6.79 -9.25 6.73
N GLU A 78 -7.69 -9.88 7.50
CA GLU A 78 -8.91 -10.43 6.94
C GLU A 78 -9.61 -9.30 6.20
N ILE A 79 -9.64 -9.38 4.87
CA ILE A 79 -10.89 -9.40 4.09
C ILE A 79 -11.98 -8.40 4.60
N GLU A 80 -11.60 -7.16 4.90
CA GLU A 80 -12.48 -5.98 4.87
C GLU A 80 -12.00 -5.05 3.74
N ILE A 81 -11.64 -5.64 2.61
CA ILE A 81 -10.78 -4.97 1.62
C ILE A 81 -11.55 -3.97 0.76
N ASP A 82 -12.87 -4.05 0.65
CA ASP A 82 -13.63 -3.11 -0.21
C ASP A 82 -14.31 -1.99 0.58
N SER A 83 -15.12 -2.30 1.60
CA SER A 83 -15.85 -1.28 2.37
C SER A 83 -14.92 -0.42 3.24
N THR A 84 -13.99 -1.05 3.98
CA THR A 84 -13.06 -0.33 4.86
C THR A 84 -11.99 0.42 4.06
N TYR A 85 -11.62 -0.04 2.87
CA TYR A 85 -10.67 0.67 2.01
C TYR A 85 -11.27 1.94 1.40
N SER A 86 -12.51 1.89 0.92
CA SER A 86 -13.23 3.08 0.44
C SER A 86 -13.35 4.12 1.54
N GLU A 87 -13.76 3.72 2.76
CA GLU A 87 -13.88 4.64 3.89
C GLU A 87 -12.53 5.20 4.35
N ARG A 88 -11.47 4.38 4.42
CA ARG A 88 -10.10 4.87 4.70
C ARG A 88 -9.62 5.85 3.64
N ARG A 89 -9.94 5.59 2.37
CA ARG A 89 -9.57 6.48 1.26
C ARG A 89 -10.35 7.79 1.28
N LYS A 90 -11.64 7.77 1.65
CA LYS A 90 -12.44 8.98 1.92
C LYS A 90 -11.83 9.79 3.07
N ALA A 91 -11.40 9.14 4.15
CA ALA A 91 -10.73 9.82 5.27
C ALA A 91 -9.39 10.45 4.84
N ALA A 92 -8.54 9.70 4.13
CA ALA A 92 -7.26 10.18 3.63
C ALA A 92 -7.37 11.31 2.58
N LEU A 93 -8.55 11.46 1.95
CA LEU A 93 -8.78 12.53 0.98
C LEU A 93 -8.69 13.91 1.63
N ALA A 94 -9.19 14.07 2.87
CA ALA A 94 -9.10 15.34 3.59
C ALA A 94 -7.62 15.74 3.81
N ASP A 95 -6.81 14.79 4.28
CA ASP A 95 -5.37 14.99 4.49
C ASP A 95 -4.65 15.29 3.17
N PHE A 96 -5.01 14.58 2.10
CA PHE A 96 -4.49 14.82 0.76
C PHE A 96 -4.80 16.23 0.27
N MET A 97 -6.04 16.72 0.44
CA MET A 97 -6.42 18.06 0.01
C MET A 97 -5.70 19.14 0.84
N GLN A 98 -5.51 18.92 2.14
CA GLN A 98 -4.72 19.80 2.98
C GLN A 98 -3.24 19.84 2.54
N TRP A 99 -2.65 18.66 2.27
CA TRP A 99 -1.31 18.55 1.73
C TRP A 99 -1.18 19.25 0.37
N ALA A 100 -2.15 19.06 -0.53
CA ALA A 100 -2.17 19.65 -1.86
C ALA A 100 -2.14 21.18 -1.79
N ASN A 101 -2.96 21.77 -0.92
CA ASN A 101 -2.97 23.21 -0.67
C ASN A 101 -1.62 23.68 -0.12
N THR A 102 -1.02 22.94 0.81
CA THR A 102 0.27 23.27 1.43
C THR A 102 1.43 23.24 0.43
N VAL A 103 1.42 22.27 -0.49
CA VAL A 103 2.45 22.15 -1.53
C VAL A 103 2.20 23.13 -2.69
N GLY A 104 1.03 23.76 -2.75
CA GLY A 104 0.69 24.77 -3.75
C GLY A 104 0.14 24.17 -5.04
N ILE A 105 -0.57 23.05 -4.95
CA ILE A 105 -1.41 22.56 -6.05
C ILE A 105 -2.58 23.53 -6.18
N PHE A 106 -2.69 24.16 -7.35
CA PHE A 106 -3.83 25.01 -7.68
C PHE A 106 -4.93 24.14 -8.27
N HIS A 107 -6.13 24.23 -7.71
CA HIS A 107 -7.35 23.60 -8.23
C HIS A 107 -8.49 24.62 -8.18
N CYS A 108 -9.31 24.66 -9.22
CA CYS A 108 -10.46 25.54 -9.31
C CYS A 108 -11.63 24.79 -9.93
N CYS A 109 -12.83 24.94 -9.35
CA CYS A 109 -14.06 24.33 -9.84
C CYS A 109 -14.01 22.80 -10.02
N ILE A 110 -13.07 22.11 -9.36
CA ILE A 110 -12.95 20.65 -9.40
C ILE A 110 -12.93 20.07 -7.98
N LYS A 111 -13.52 18.90 -7.81
CA LYS A 111 -13.52 18.13 -6.56
C LYS A 111 -13.22 16.68 -6.86
N ILE A 112 -12.67 15.97 -5.88
CA ILE A 112 -12.52 14.52 -5.94
C ILE A 112 -13.80 13.91 -5.37
N ALA A 113 -14.46 13.06 -6.14
CA ALA A 113 -15.68 12.36 -5.73
C ALA A 113 -15.59 10.88 -6.09
N TYR A 114 -16.34 10.04 -5.38
CA TYR A 114 -16.51 8.64 -5.73
C TYR A 114 -17.57 8.51 -6.82
N ASP A 115 -17.26 7.75 -7.85
CA ASP A 115 -18.14 7.38 -8.94
C ASP A 115 -18.48 5.89 -8.78
N GLU A 116 -19.76 5.61 -8.53
CA GLU A 116 -20.27 4.25 -8.30
C GLU A 116 -20.27 3.42 -9.58
N ASP A 117 -20.44 4.04 -10.76
CA ASP A 117 -20.49 3.34 -12.05
C ASP A 117 -19.09 2.83 -12.45
N MET A 118 -18.05 3.56 -12.02
CA MET A 118 -16.64 3.25 -12.29
C MET A 118 -15.94 2.57 -11.12
N ASP A 119 -16.64 2.35 -10.00
CA ASP A 119 -16.12 1.83 -8.74
C ASP A 119 -14.80 2.51 -8.32
N GLY A 120 -14.77 3.84 -8.33
CA GLY A 120 -13.53 4.58 -8.17
C GLY A 120 -13.66 6.06 -7.91
N PHE A 121 -12.53 6.70 -7.55
CA PHE A 121 -12.48 8.14 -7.36
C PHE A 121 -12.10 8.86 -8.66
N GLY A 122 -12.87 9.89 -9.00
CA GLY A 122 -12.65 10.74 -10.16
C GLY A 122 -12.60 12.22 -9.81
N LEU A 123 -12.29 13.05 -10.81
CA LEU A 123 -12.44 14.50 -10.71
C LEU A 123 -13.77 14.91 -11.32
N VAL A 124 -14.56 15.65 -10.55
CA VAL A 124 -15.86 16.17 -10.96
C VAL A 124 -15.83 17.69 -10.91
N THR A 125 -16.37 18.32 -11.94
CA THR A 125 -16.52 19.77 -11.99
C THR A 125 -17.65 20.20 -11.07
N SER A 126 -17.41 21.21 -10.23
CA SER A 126 -18.47 21.80 -9.39
C SER A 126 -19.37 22.75 -10.16
N ASP A 127 -18.88 23.34 -11.25
CA ASP A 127 -19.56 24.38 -12.05
C ASP A 127 -19.34 24.17 -13.54
N CYS A 128 -20.08 24.91 -14.37
CA CYS A 128 -19.84 24.97 -15.81
C CYS A 128 -18.47 25.61 -16.11
N VAL A 129 -17.56 24.84 -16.72
CA VAL A 129 -16.23 25.30 -17.09
C VAL A 129 -16.17 25.60 -18.58
N ALA A 130 -15.66 26.78 -18.94
CA ALA A 130 -15.40 27.12 -20.34
C ALA A 130 -14.19 26.35 -20.88
N ALA A 131 -14.29 25.86 -22.11
CA ALA A 131 -13.16 25.22 -22.80
C ALA A 131 -11.93 26.15 -22.83
N GLY A 132 -10.76 25.58 -22.51
CA GLY A 132 -9.50 26.34 -22.42
C GLY A 132 -9.22 26.98 -21.05
N SER A 133 -10.05 26.75 -20.05
CA SER A 133 -9.82 27.24 -18.68
C SER A 133 -8.81 26.36 -17.93
N ASP A 134 -7.92 26.99 -17.17
CA ASP A 134 -6.95 26.31 -16.30
C ASP A 134 -7.63 25.81 -15.02
N LEU A 135 -7.94 24.51 -14.95
CA LEU A 135 -8.62 23.90 -13.80
C LEU A 135 -7.69 23.36 -12.72
N LEU A 136 -6.49 22.91 -13.11
CA LEU A 136 -5.54 22.25 -12.22
C LEU A 136 -4.12 22.61 -12.65
N ARG A 137 -3.28 23.03 -11.70
CA ARG A 137 -1.83 23.21 -11.92
C ARG A 137 -1.06 22.55 -10.77
N VAL A 138 -0.14 21.66 -11.12
CA VAL A 138 0.64 20.88 -10.16
C VAL A 138 2.10 21.36 -10.20
N PRO A 139 2.66 21.87 -9.09
CA PRO A 139 4.05 22.28 -9.05
C PRO A 139 4.97 21.06 -9.07
N ARG A 140 6.14 21.17 -9.71
CA ARG A 140 7.10 20.06 -9.86
C ARG A 140 7.49 19.40 -8.53
N LYS A 141 7.55 20.16 -7.44
CA LYS A 141 7.88 19.64 -6.10
C LYS A 141 6.84 18.67 -5.54
N ALA A 142 5.59 18.73 -6.01
CA ALA A 142 4.52 17.80 -5.64
C ALA A 142 4.59 16.46 -6.40
N ILE A 143 5.42 16.37 -7.44
CA ILE A 143 5.51 15.20 -8.30
C ILE A 143 6.62 14.28 -7.80
N PHE A 144 6.26 13.03 -7.48
CA PHE A 144 7.24 11.99 -7.26
C PHE A 144 7.97 11.68 -8.56
N SER A 145 9.28 11.95 -8.57
CA SER A 145 10.14 11.83 -9.74
C SER A 145 11.36 10.96 -9.43
N LEU A 146 12.01 10.44 -10.48
CA LEU A 146 13.23 9.65 -10.33
C LEU A 146 14.35 10.44 -9.60
N ASP A 147 14.43 11.75 -9.85
CA ASP A 147 15.37 12.64 -9.17
C ASP A 147 15.13 12.69 -7.66
N GLN A 148 13.87 12.72 -7.23
CA GLN A 148 13.50 12.65 -5.82
C GLN A 148 13.80 11.27 -5.24
N ALA A 149 13.47 10.20 -5.99
CA ALA A 149 13.72 8.83 -5.55
C ALA A 149 15.21 8.58 -5.27
N ARG A 150 16.11 9.02 -6.17
CA ARG A 150 17.58 8.91 -5.99
C ARG A 150 18.10 9.66 -4.76
N ARG A 151 17.42 10.73 -4.34
CA ARG A 151 17.79 11.51 -3.14
C ARG A 151 17.20 10.94 -1.86
N SER A 152 16.20 10.05 -1.97
CA SER A 152 15.51 9.43 -0.84
C SER A 152 16.39 8.40 -0.12
N SER A 153 16.03 8.06 1.11
CA SER A 153 16.69 7.02 1.90
C SER A 153 16.44 5.60 1.39
N PHE A 154 15.45 5.41 0.51
CA PHE A 154 15.06 4.08 0.01
C PHE A 154 15.98 3.56 -1.10
N LEU A 155 16.69 4.44 -1.80
CA LEU A 155 17.61 4.10 -2.89
C LEU A 155 19.07 4.51 -2.60
N ARG A 156 19.38 4.87 -1.35
CA ARG A 156 20.75 5.14 -0.90
C ARG A 156 21.42 3.90 -0.36
#